data_AF-A0A935BD93-F1
#
_entry.id   AF-A0A935BD93-F1
#
_cell.length_a   1.000
_cell.length_b   1.000
_cell.length_c   1.000
_cell.angle_alpha   90.00
_cell.angle_beta   90.00
_cell.angle_gamma   90.00
#
_symmetry.space_group_name_H-M   'P 1'
#
loop_
_entity.id
_entity.type
_entity.pdbx_description
1 polymer ?
#
loop_
_entity_poly.entity_id
_entity_poly.type
_entity_poly.pdbx_seq_one_letter_code
_entity_poly.pdbx_strand_id
1 'polypeptide(L)'
;MPIVRKREIENLEQLSGEELQTFLDSLPAGQMTISRMLDFIEDELYEKTCDHHLMYAMKFMMDNRLDFPRLTSWLNENGGYCDCKVMDEIAPIWRNKFGDD
;
A
#
# COMPACT_ATOMS: atom_id res chain seq x y z
N MET A 1 -2.42 -2.17 -28.23
CA MET A 1 -2.02 -3.29 -27.36
C MET A 1 -2.71 -3.08 -26.02
N PRO A 2 -3.51 -4.02 -25.51
CA PRO A 2 -4.11 -3.84 -24.19
C PRO A 2 -2.96 -3.82 -23.20
N ILE A 3 -2.90 -2.78 -22.37
CA ILE A 3 -1.94 -2.70 -21.27
C ILE A 3 -2.33 -3.86 -20.36
N VAL A 4 -1.57 -4.95 -20.39
CA VAL A 4 -1.72 -6.04 -19.42
C VAL A 4 -1.24 -5.45 -18.09
N ARG A 5 -2.14 -4.81 -17.35
CA ARG A 5 -1.84 -4.23 -16.03
C ARG A 5 -1.86 -5.36 -15.01
N LYS A 6 -0.71 -5.59 -14.37
CA LYS A 6 -0.44 -6.77 -13.52
C LYS A 6 -0.90 -6.58 -12.07
N ARG A 7 -1.16 -5.34 -11.64
CA ARG A 7 -1.39 -4.96 -10.24
C ARG A 7 -2.69 -4.19 -10.12
N GLU A 8 -3.48 -4.45 -9.08
CA GLU A 8 -4.80 -3.82 -8.91
C GLU A 8 -4.70 -2.31 -8.65
N ILE A 9 -3.63 -1.84 -7.99
CA ILE A 9 -3.48 -0.43 -7.64
C ILE A 9 -3.24 0.47 -8.86
N GLU A 10 -2.73 -0.05 -9.98
CA GLU A 10 -2.38 0.75 -11.18
C GLU A 10 -3.56 1.51 -11.81
N ASN A 11 -4.80 1.10 -11.53
CA ASN A 11 -6.00 1.76 -12.04
C ASN A 11 -6.67 2.68 -11.01
N LEU A 12 -6.19 2.71 -9.77
CA LEU A 12 -6.86 3.35 -8.63
C LEU A 12 -7.20 4.83 -8.89
N GLU A 13 -6.29 5.58 -9.51
CA GLU A 13 -6.50 6.99 -9.84
C GLU A 13 -7.77 7.21 -10.67
N GLN A 14 -8.06 6.29 -11.58
CA GLN A 14 -9.17 6.37 -12.55
C GLN A 14 -10.51 5.91 -11.98
N LEU A 15 -10.51 5.16 -10.88
CA LEU A 15 -11.73 4.60 -10.29
C LEU A 15 -12.61 5.70 -9.70
N SER A 16 -13.93 5.59 -9.85
CA SER A 16 -14.88 6.51 -9.23
C SER A 16 -16.20 5.82 -8.91
N GLY A 17 -17.03 6.44 -8.08
CA GLY A 17 -18.36 5.90 -7.73
C GLY A 17 -18.29 4.47 -7.19
N GLU A 18 -19.10 3.59 -7.78
CA GLU A 18 -19.23 2.18 -7.37
C GLU A 18 -17.94 1.36 -7.55
N GLU A 19 -17.14 1.66 -8.58
CA GLU A 19 -15.88 0.96 -8.83
C GLU A 19 -14.85 1.27 -7.73
N LEU A 20 -14.78 2.53 -7.30
CA LEU A 20 -13.93 2.93 -6.19
C LEU A 20 -14.39 2.28 -4.88
N GLN A 21 -15.70 2.23 -4.63
CA GLN A 21 -16.23 1.58 -3.42
C GLN A 21 -15.90 0.08 -3.42
N THR A 22 -16.06 -0.61 -4.56
CA THR A 22 -15.72 -2.03 -4.70
C THR A 22 -14.25 -2.29 -4.42
N PHE A 23 -13.36 -1.41 -4.91
CA PHE A 23 -11.93 -1.47 -4.59
C PHE A 23 -11.68 -1.26 -3.09
N LEU A 24 -12.31 -0.26 -2.47
CA LEU A 24 -12.15 0.00 -1.04
C LEU A 24 -12.62 -1.18 -0.17
N ASP A 25 -13.69 -1.85 -0.58
CA ASP A 25 -14.24 -3.02 0.12
C ASP A 25 -13.36 -4.27 -0.06
N SER A 26 -12.54 -4.34 -1.12
CA SER A 26 -11.61 -5.47 -1.34
C SER A 26 -10.32 -5.36 -0.53
N LEU A 27 -9.96 -4.16 -0.08
CA LEU A 27 -8.70 -3.88 0.62
C LEU A 27 -8.50 -4.76 1.87
N PRO A 28 -7.24 -5.10 2.19
CA PRO A 28 -6.91 -5.91 3.37
C PRO A 28 -7.15 -5.18 4.70
N ALA A 29 -7.21 -3.85 4.66
CA ALA A 29 -7.54 -2.97 5.78
C ALA A 29 -8.24 -1.72 5.24
N GLY A 30 -8.90 -0.95 6.11
CA GLY A 30 -9.57 0.29 5.67
C GLY A 30 -8.60 1.30 5.08
N GLN A 31 -9.08 2.14 4.16
CA GLN A 31 -8.30 3.17 3.46
C GLN A 31 -7.38 3.95 4.42
N MET A 32 -7.93 4.49 5.52
CA MET A 32 -7.15 5.25 6.49
C MET A 32 -6.04 4.46 7.18
N THR A 33 -6.22 3.15 7.32
CA THR A 33 -5.18 2.29 7.91
C THR A 33 -4.03 2.09 6.93
N ILE A 34 -4.33 1.98 5.64
CA ILE A 34 -3.30 1.90 4.59
C ILE A 34 -2.54 3.22 4.49
N SER A 35 -3.22 4.38 4.46
CA SER A 35 -2.52 5.69 4.46
C SER A 35 -1.54 5.81 5.62
N ARG A 36 -2.01 5.55 6.86
CA ARG A 36 -1.15 5.61 8.06
C ARG A 36 0.03 4.63 8.03
N MET A 37 -0.13 3.48 7.38
CA MET A 37 0.97 2.54 7.22
C MET A 37 2.04 3.11 6.28
N LEU A 38 1.63 3.73 5.17
CA LEU A 38 2.55 4.35 4.23
C LEU A 38 3.33 5.48 4.90
N ASP A 39 2.65 6.32 5.68
CA ASP A 39 3.29 7.42 6.41
C ASP A 39 4.28 6.89 7.46
N PHE A 40 3.90 5.85 8.19
CA PHE A 40 4.79 5.20 9.15
C PHE A 40 6.05 4.61 8.48
N ILE A 41 5.89 3.97 7.32
CA ILE A 41 7.01 3.41 6.56
C ILE A 41 7.92 4.54 6.06
N GLU A 42 7.36 5.62 5.55
CA GLU A 42 8.10 6.79 5.08
C GLU A 42 8.93 7.43 6.20
N ASP A 43 8.32 7.65 7.36
CA ASP A 43 8.98 8.21 8.54
C ASP A 43 10.17 7.34 8.99
N GLU A 44 9.99 6.02 9.05
CA GLU A 44 11.07 5.10 9.45
C GLU A 44 12.19 5.02 8.40
N LEU A 45 11.87 5.18 7.10
CA LEU A 45 12.84 5.21 6.01
C LEU A 45 13.54 6.57 5.83
N TYR A 46 13.03 7.64 6.42
CA TYR A 46 13.63 8.97 6.31
C TYR A 46 15.08 9.00 6.84
N GLU A 47 15.33 8.33 7.96
CA GLU A 47 16.65 8.26 8.59
C GLU A 47 17.40 6.96 8.32
N LYS A 48 16.73 5.93 7.79
CA LYS A 48 17.27 4.57 7.71
C LYS A 48 17.24 4.05 6.28
N THR A 49 18.32 3.39 5.89
CA THR A 49 18.34 2.65 4.62
C THR A 49 17.43 1.43 4.70
N CYS A 50 16.66 1.18 3.63
CA CYS A 50 15.87 -0.04 3.53
C CYS A 50 16.78 -1.27 3.48
N ASP A 51 16.43 -2.30 4.26
CA ASP A 51 17.15 -3.58 4.33
C ASP A 51 16.58 -4.64 3.37
N HIS A 52 15.72 -4.23 2.44
CA HIS A 52 14.99 -5.07 1.49
C HIS A 52 14.00 -6.07 2.12
N HIS A 53 13.53 -5.79 3.33
CA HIS A 53 12.41 -6.52 3.95
C HIS A 53 11.20 -5.59 4.17
N LEU A 54 10.08 -6.18 4.59
CA LEU A 54 8.87 -5.47 5.01
C LEU A 54 8.88 -5.21 6.53
N MET A 55 10.03 -4.82 7.08
CA MET A 55 10.22 -4.71 8.53
C MET A 55 9.28 -3.68 9.14
N TYR A 56 9.18 -2.49 8.55
CA TYR A 56 8.35 -1.41 9.07
C TYR A 56 6.87 -1.65 8.80
N ALA A 57 6.51 -2.17 7.63
CA ALA A 57 5.15 -2.62 7.36
C ALA A 57 4.70 -3.69 8.38
N MET A 58 5.54 -4.70 8.66
CA MET A 58 5.24 -5.73 9.66
C MET A 58 5.12 -5.13 11.05
N LYS A 59 6.01 -4.22 11.45
CA LYS A 59 5.93 -3.51 12.74
C LYS A 59 4.60 -2.76 12.88
N PHE A 60 4.21 -1.99 11.87
CA PHE A 60 2.93 -1.27 11.85
C PHE A 60 1.74 -2.24 11.98
N MET A 61 1.76 -3.37 11.27
CA MET A 61 0.73 -4.41 11.37
C MET A 61 0.65 -5.00 12.79
N MET A 62 1.80 -5.19 13.47
CA MET A 62 1.85 -5.74 14.83
C MET A 62 1.18 -4.77 15.80
N ASP A 63 1.58 -3.50 15.74
CA ASP A 63 1.13 -2.45 16.65
C ASP A 63 -0.37 -2.16 16.49
N ASN A 64 -0.90 -2.30 15.27
CA ASN A 64 -2.31 -2.07 14.94
C ASN A 64 -3.17 -3.36 14.90
N ARG A 65 -2.60 -4.53 15.21
CA ARG A 65 -3.27 -5.84 15.21
C ARG A 65 -3.94 -6.19 13.87
N LEU A 66 -3.24 -5.96 12.77
CA LEU A 66 -3.73 -6.21 11.41
C LEU A 66 -3.49 -7.66 10.96
N ASP A 67 -4.19 -8.08 9.90
CA ASP A 67 -4.04 -9.40 9.27
C ASP A 67 -2.76 -9.46 8.43
N PHE A 68 -1.71 -10.04 9.00
CA PHE A 68 -0.39 -10.18 8.38
C PHE A 68 -0.42 -10.87 7.01
N PRO A 69 -0.95 -12.10 6.88
CA PRO A 69 -1.03 -12.79 5.59
C PRO A 69 -1.74 -11.95 4.53
N ARG A 70 -2.91 -11.38 4.86
CA ARG A 70 -3.71 -10.67 3.87
C ARG A 70 -3.03 -9.39 3.40
N LEU A 71 -2.50 -8.60 4.34
CA LEU A 71 -1.87 -7.32 4.00
C LEU A 71 -0.52 -7.52 3.29
N THR A 72 0.26 -8.52 3.70
CA THR A 72 1.53 -8.85 3.03
C THR A 72 1.31 -9.38 1.61
N SER A 73 0.27 -10.21 1.38
CA SER A 73 -0.10 -10.67 0.03
C SER A 73 -0.45 -9.47 -0.85
N TRP A 74 -1.30 -8.57 -0.35
CA TRP A 74 -1.71 -7.36 -1.05
C TRP A 74 -0.52 -6.45 -1.41
N LEU A 75 0.42 -6.24 -0.49
CA LEU A 75 1.64 -5.48 -0.77
C LEU A 75 2.47 -6.13 -1.88
N ASN A 76 2.73 -7.43 -1.79
CA ASN A 76 3.51 -8.18 -2.78
C ASN A 76 2.85 -8.17 -4.17
N GLU A 77 1.53 -8.40 -4.23
CA GLU A 77 0.74 -8.36 -5.47
C GLU A 77 0.79 -6.98 -6.13
N ASN A 78 0.91 -5.92 -5.34
CA ASN A 78 1.09 -4.54 -5.81
C ASN A 78 2.56 -4.10 -5.94
N GLY A 79 3.51 -5.02 -5.82
CA GLY A 79 4.93 -4.79 -6.06
C GLY A 79 5.76 -4.38 -4.84
N GLY A 80 5.14 -4.23 -3.67
CA GLY A 80 5.76 -3.88 -2.40
C GLY A 80 6.42 -5.08 -1.70
N TYR A 81 7.50 -5.61 -2.27
CA TYR A 81 8.25 -6.75 -1.69
C TYR A 81 9.23 -6.35 -0.54
N CYS A 82 9.53 -5.05 -0.41
CA CYS A 82 10.25 -4.43 0.71
C CYS A 82 9.56 -3.10 1.05
N ASP A 83 9.83 -2.54 2.23
CA ASP A 83 9.36 -1.21 2.62
C ASP A 83 9.72 -0.15 1.57
N CYS A 84 10.93 -0.21 1.00
CA CYS A 84 11.34 0.63 -0.13
C CYS A 84 10.42 0.55 -1.34
N LYS A 85 9.99 -0.66 -1.70
CA LYS A 85 9.15 -0.91 -2.86
C LYS A 85 7.69 -0.56 -2.58
N VAL A 86 7.25 -0.63 -1.32
CA VAL A 86 5.96 -0.07 -0.93
C VAL A 86 5.95 1.44 -1.23
N MET A 87 7.01 2.16 -0.85
CA MET A 87 7.11 3.59 -1.13
C MET A 87 7.32 3.92 -2.62
N ASP A 88 8.05 3.10 -3.37
CA ASP A 88 8.27 3.34 -4.81
C ASP A 88 7.03 3.01 -5.67
N GLU A 89 6.32 1.93 -5.36
CA GLU A 89 5.35 1.30 -6.28
C GLU A 89 3.89 1.51 -5.87
N ILE A 90 3.62 1.68 -4.57
CA ILE A 90 2.26 1.73 -4.02
C ILE A 90 1.93 3.16 -3.57
N ALA A 91 2.78 3.75 -2.74
CA ALA A 91 2.53 5.06 -2.14
C ALA A 91 2.19 6.18 -3.15
N PRO A 92 2.88 6.32 -4.30
CA PRO A 92 2.61 7.42 -5.22
C PRO A 92 1.20 7.35 -5.82
N ILE A 93 0.78 6.14 -6.22
CA ILE A 93 -0.55 5.92 -6.81
C ILE A 93 -1.64 6.09 -5.76
N TRP A 94 -1.39 5.60 -4.54
CA TRP A 94 -2.30 5.76 -3.41
C TRP A 94 -2.51 7.24 -3.06
N ARG A 95 -1.42 7.99 -2.91
CA ARG A 95 -1.41 9.40 -2.53
C ARG A 95 -1.99 10.30 -3.62
N ASN A 96 -1.77 9.98 -4.90
CA ASN A 96 -2.46 10.67 -6.00
C ASN A 96 -3.98 10.53 -5.93
N LYS A 97 -4.49 9.41 -5.40
CA LYS A 97 -5.93 9.18 -5.26
C LYS A 97 -6.51 9.82 -4.00
N PHE A 98 -5.83 9.65 -2.86
CA PHE A 98 -6.41 9.93 -1.55
C PHE A 98 -5.76 11.13 -0.83
N GLY A 99 -4.64 11.65 -1.34
CA GLY A 99 -3.83 12.68 -0.70
C GLY A 99 -2.80 12.12 0.28
N ASP A 100 -1.97 13.02 0.79
CA ASP A 100 -1.18 12.84 2.01
C ASP A 100 -2.02 13.40 3.17
N ASP A 101 -2.15 12.64 4.26
CA ASP A 101 -2.89 13.07 5.46
C ASP A 101 -2.02 13.94 6.40
#